data_AF-A0A0L0FIY5-F1
#
_entry.id   AF-A0A0L0FIY5-F1
#
_cell.length_a   1.000
_cell.length_b   1.000
_cell.length_c   1.000
_cell.angle_alpha   90.00
_cell.angle_beta   90.00
_cell.angle_gamma   90.00
#
_symmetry.space_group_name_H-M   'P 1'
#
loop_
_entity.id
_entity.type
_entity.pdbx_description
1 polymer ?
#
loop_
_entity_poly.entity_id
_entity_poly.type
_entity_poly.pdbx_seq_one_letter_code
_entity_poly.pdbx_strand_id
1 'polypeptide(L)'
;MKFSHAAIVLSTLAVSSNIAQSANLTEADEVAWLFDATQILSYNLVMTEENLAFLNADPMAEETVPCNVTVNYVDPLTGISSDTYEPLTLIGAGCRYKGNQGSFGGCVDISDGSIIEDSTSCRTLSWKVDSNNFAEDFDQVDNQKFYGLKKLLFHGIQKDSSMLGERLAYTALGERLTNSPRITAARVFVNGEYYGVYNFVEEVDDIFVESRYTEEDVPLGALWKEVWFPSAGHPNSLYDLNTNEFEPDEVGDDDFTGLAQLSEVAQLAIECLAGDNCDQTAAQAILDGRVDSNSFLNSFLINYLMLNWDSAQRFFADTSDPSYPYYNHNFYLYVPQNGTIEYIPWDYSEALDVASCGFDAAYTSGNEEGGQGGFGGAQGGPPDLAENSAETGTQGGAAPVQNVAGVDSNSTDMAAPQGEDLGAIVVPGEVVDVNAGIVGGPPAGGSPTGGQGGQGAGSSTCPEMPHWFDTDFDELLCSSGATLNGIGGNTVTIPFACDPVGKIMALAWKTQFLELVAQATGEENFLGGINTHAKEFAIQEADDVERYADQGGIPSVSDFQWGVVEALQKAGTESMYWFSYTNNATSLA
;
A
#
# COMPACT_ATOMS: atom_id res chain seq x y z
N MET A 1 38.00 18.70 -53.36
CA MET A 1 39.43 19.12 -53.26
C MET A 1 39.72 19.38 -51.79
N LYS A 2 40.71 18.82 -51.08
CA LYS A 2 41.75 17.82 -51.41
C LYS A 2 41.86 16.80 -50.23
N PHE A 3 42.26 15.57 -50.57
CA PHE A 3 42.74 14.44 -49.72
C PHE A 3 43.93 14.80 -48.80
N SER A 4 44.40 14.04 -47.79
CA SER A 4 43.99 12.80 -47.05
C SER A 4 45.02 12.54 -45.90
N HIS A 5 44.81 11.47 -45.11
CA HIS A 5 45.64 10.74 -44.10
C HIS A 5 45.12 10.94 -42.66
N ALA A 6 44.28 10.08 -42.07
CA ALA A 6 44.32 8.61 -41.92
C ALA A 6 45.40 8.11 -40.94
N ALA A 7 44.97 7.77 -39.71
CA ALA A 7 45.66 6.88 -38.79
C ALA A 7 44.60 5.99 -38.11
N ILE A 8 44.76 4.68 -38.25
CA ILE A 8 43.85 3.64 -37.72
C ILE A 8 44.52 3.00 -36.51
N VAL A 9 43.78 2.80 -35.42
CA VAL A 9 44.11 1.77 -34.42
C VAL A 9 42.86 0.92 -34.19
N LEU A 10 42.88 -0.30 -34.72
CA LEU A 10 42.04 -1.38 -34.22
C LEU A 10 42.74 -2.01 -33.02
N SER A 11 41.98 -2.29 -31.96
CA SER A 11 42.26 -3.43 -31.09
C SER A 11 40.93 -4.06 -30.65
N THR A 12 40.68 -5.25 -31.17
CA THR A 12 39.51 -6.09 -30.90
C THR A 12 39.52 -6.70 -29.50
N LEU A 13 38.36 -6.75 -28.85
CA LEU A 13 37.94 -7.89 -28.02
C LEU A 13 36.43 -8.10 -28.26
N ALA A 14 36.00 -9.35 -28.32
CA ALA A 14 34.62 -9.71 -28.66
C ALA A 14 34.21 -11.01 -27.95
N VAL A 15 32.92 -11.09 -27.56
CA VAL A 15 32.21 -12.28 -27.02
C VAL A 15 32.72 -12.72 -25.63
N SER A 16 31.93 -13.10 -24.62
CA SER A 16 30.61 -13.77 -24.47
C SER A 16 29.87 -13.18 -23.24
N SER A 17 28.55 -12.89 -23.21
CA SER A 17 27.32 -13.67 -23.47
C SER A 17 26.90 -14.66 -22.35
N ASN A 18 25.71 -14.43 -21.78
CA ASN A 18 24.78 -15.34 -21.04
C ASN A 18 24.60 -15.18 -19.51
N ILE A 19 23.73 -14.26 -19.12
CA ILE A 19 22.57 -14.38 -18.20
C ILE A 19 21.59 -13.30 -18.73
N ALA A 20 20.45 -13.50 -19.42
CA ALA A 20 19.40 -14.53 -19.49
C ALA A 20 18.58 -14.66 -18.17
N GLN A 21 17.28 -14.36 -18.10
CA GLN A 21 16.32 -13.91 -19.13
C GLN A 21 15.04 -13.39 -18.43
N SER A 22 14.71 -12.10 -18.57
CA SER A 22 13.36 -11.55 -18.34
C SER A 22 12.93 -10.78 -19.58
N ALA A 23 11.62 -10.71 -19.86
CA ALA A 23 11.13 -10.69 -21.22
C ALA A 23 10.90 -9.29 -21.82
N ASN A 24 11.62 -9.00 -22.90
CA ASN A 24 11.14 -8.42 -24.17
C ASN A 24 10.08 -7.30 -24.14
N LEU A 25 10.15 -6.36 -23.20
CA LEU A 25 9.51 -5.04 -23.35
C LEU A 25 10.24 -4.29 -24.48
N THR A 26 9.52 -3.93 -25.53
CA THR A 26 10.11 -3.59 -26.84
C THR A 26 10.85 -2.25 -26.86
N GLU A 27 11.69 -2.01 -27.87
CA GLU A 27 12.45 -0.75 -28.09
C GLU A 27 11.55 0.50 -28.36
N ALA A 28 10.25 0.44 -28.06
CA ALA A 28 9.23 1.45 -28.39
C ALA A 28 8.41 1.98 -27.18
N ASP A 29 8.74 1.58 -25.95
CA ASP A 29 8.06 2.07 -24.73
C ASP A 29 8.51 3.51 -24.38
N GLU A 30 7.95 4.50 -25.08
CA GLU A 30 8.29 5.93 -24.97
C GLU A 30 8.03 6.53 -23.57
N VAL A 31 7.26 5.86 -22.72
CA VAL A 31 6.95 6.31 -21.34
C VAL A 31 7.88 5.71 -20.27
N ALA A 32 8.67 4.69 -20.59
CA ALA A 32 9.49 3.96 -19.60
C ALA A 32 10.43 4.86 -18.78
N TRP A 33 10.97 5.92 -19.38
CA TRP A 33 11.90 6.84 -18.70
C TRP A 33 11.24 7.68 -17.59
N LEU A 34 9.91 7.87 -17.62
CA LEU A 34 9.16 8.53 -16.53
C LEU A 34 9.15 7.68 -15.25
N PHE A 35 9.36 6.37 -15.39
CA PHE A 35 9.40 5.38 -14.31
C PHE A 35 10.83 4.89 -14.02
N ASP A 36 11.85 5.62 -14.45
CA ASP A 36 13.24 5.34 -14.08
C ASP A 36 13.44 5.53 -12.57
N ALA A 37 13.51 4.42 -11.84
CA ALA A 37 13.69 4.39 -10.39
C ALA A 37 15.01 4.99 -9.91
N THR A 38 15.99 5.24 -10.79
CA THR A 38 17.28 5.84 -10.40
C THR A 38 17.22 7.35 -10.16
N GLN A 39 16.12 8.01 -10.57
CA GLN A 39 15.90 9.45 -10.42
C GLN A 39 14.54 9.77 -9.80
N ILE A 40 14.44 10.93 -9.13
CA ILE A 40 13.17 11.51 -8.69
C ILE A 40 12.88 12.74 -9.54
N LEU A 41 11.83 12.67 -10.37
CA LEU A 41 11.37 13.79 -11.20
C LEU A 41 10.43 14.71 -10.42
N SER A 42 10.45 16.00 -10.76
CA SER A 42 9.57 17.02 -10.17
C SER A 42 8.36 17.29 -11.06
N TYR A 43 7.17 17.29 -10.48
CA TYR A 43 5.88 17.50 -11.15
C TYR A 43 5.15 18.67 -10.50
N ASN A 44 4.81 19.71 -11.26
CA ASN A 44 4.05 20.87 -10.75
C ASN A 44 2.64 20.91 -11.34
N LEU A 45 1.65 20.68 -10.48
CA LEU A 45 0.22 20.74 -10.75
C LEU A 45 -0.25 22.20 -10.60
N VAL A 46 -0.59 22.85 -11.72
CA VAL A 46 -0.94 24.28 -11.75
C VAL A 46 -2.42 24.46 -12.03
N MET A 47 -3.15 25.03 -11.08
CA MET A 47 -4.60 25.30 -11.13
C MET A 47 -4.93 26.63 -10.46
N THR A 48 -6.14 27.17 -10.65
CA THR A 48 -6.53 28.41 -9.95
C THR A 48 -6.69 28.17 -8.44
N GLU A 49 -6.53 29.22 -7.63
CA GLU A 49 -6.81 29.16 -6.19
C GLU A 49 -8.28 28.75 -5.92
N GLU A 50 -9.21 29.15 -6.79
CA GLU A 50 -10.62 28.78 -6.76
C GLU A 50 -10.82 27.27 -7.02
N ASN A 51 -10.13 26.71 -8.01
CA ASN A 51 -10.16 25.28 -8.33
C ASN A 51 -9.56 24.43 -7.19
N LEU A 52 -8.46 24.86 -6.59
CA LEU A 52 -7.85 24.17 -5.45
C LEU A 52 -8.75 24.25 -4.21
N ALA A 53 -9.33 25.43 -3.92
CA ALA A 53 -10.28 25.60 -2.82
C ALA A 53 -11.55 24.77 -3.00
N PHE A 54 -12.00 24.57 -4.26
CA PHE A 54 -13.10 23.69 -4.60
C PHE A 54 -12.76 22.21 -4.31
N LEU A 55 -11.62 21.71 -4.78
CA LEU A 55 -11.17 20.34 -4.47
C LEU A 55 -10.96 20.12 -2.96
N ASN A 56 -10.48 21.13 -2.23
CA ASN A 56 -10.26 21.05 -0.78
C ASN A 56 -11.56 21.07 0.03
N ALA A 57 -12.69 21.51 -0.56
CA ALA A 57 -13.97 21.55 0.14
C ALA A 57 -14.61 20.17 0.29
N ASP A 58 -14.37 19.27 -0.67
CA ASP A 58 -14.76 17.86 -0.63
C ASP A 58 -13.83 17.00 -1.52
N PRO A 59 -12.69 16.50 -0.99
CA PRO A 59 -11.81 15.60 -1.73
C PRO A 59 -12.45 14.26 -2.11
N MET A 60 -13.57 13.88 -1.49
CA MET A 60 -14.27 12.62 -1.74
C MET A 60 -15.27 12.71 -2.90
N ALA A 61 -15.59 13.92 -3.39
CA ALA A 61 -16.54 14.14 -4.48
C ALA A 61 -16.13 13.53 -5.84
N GLU A 62 -14.85 13.14 -5.99
CA GLU A 62 -14.23 12.71 -7.26
C GLU A 62 -14.31 13.73 -8.42
N GLU A 63 -14.73 14.96 -8.15
CA GLU A 63 -14.84 16.02 -9.15
C GLU A 63 -13.47 16.48 -9.64
N THR A 64 -13.38 16.85 -10.92
CA THR A 64 -12.13 17.21 -11.59
C THR A 64 -12.14 18.67 -12.02
N VAL A 65 -11.04 19.39 -11.80
CA VAL A 65 -10.89 20.80 -12.17
C VAL A 65 -9.81 21.00 -13.24
N PRO A 66 -9.90 22.05 -14.08
CA PRO A 66 -8.86 22.38 -15.04
C PRO A 66 -7.50 22.63 -14.36
N CYS A 67 -6.46 22.00 -14.89
CA CYS A 67 -5.07 22.20 -14.49
C CYS A 67 -4.09 22.04 -15.67
N ASN A 68 -2.87 22.54 -15.48
CA ASN A 68 -1.71 22.24 -16.33
C ASN A 68 -0.68 21.49 -15.48
N VAL A 69 0.10 20.58 -16.08
CA VAL A 69 1.10 19.79 -15.34
C VAL A 69 2.47 19.94 -15.96
N THR A 70 3.44 20.43 -15.21
CA THR A 70 4.83 20.56 -15.68
C THR A 70 5.72 19.46 -15.12
N VAL A 71 6.22 18.60 -16.00
CA VAL A 71 7.22 17.56 -15.70
C VAL A 71 8.62 18.17 -15.70
N ASN A 72 9.48 17.58 -14.88
CA ASN A 72 10.82 18.06 -14.56
C ASN A 72 10.83 19.54 -14.15
N TYR A 73 9.85 19.93 -13.33
CA TYR A 73 9.73 21.28 -12.81
C TYR A 73 10.98 21.67 -12.00
N VAL A 74 11.62 22.76 -12.41
CA VAL A 74 12.79 23.31 -11.69
C VAL A 74 12.31 23.94 -10.39
N ASP A 75 12.67 23.32 -9.26
CA ASP A 75 12.34 23.83 -7.93
C ASP A 75 12.99 25.21 -7.71
N PRO A 76 12.22 26.28 -7.47
CA PRO A 76 12.76 27.63 -7.32
C PRO A 76 13.61 27.84 -6.07
N LEU A 77 13.53 26.94 -5.07
CA LEU A 77 14.30 27.04 -3.82
C LEU A 77 15.66 26.36 -3.91
N THR A 78 15.70 25.15 -4.48
CA THR A 78 16.93 24.33 -4.56
C THR A 78 17.64 24.43 -5.91
N GLY A 79 16.92 24.79 -6.96
CA GLY A 79 17.38 24.69 -8.35
C GLY A 79 17.43 23.26 -8.88
N ILE A 80 16.89 22.27 -8.16
CA ILE A 80 16.94 20.86 -8.54
C ILE A 80 15.92 20.57 -9.66
N SER A 81 16.42 19.93 -10.70
CA SER A 81 15.72 19.24 -11.78
C SER A 81 16.64 18.15 -12.33
N SER A 82 16.11 17.17 -13.05
CA SER A 82 16.95 16.21 -13.80
C SER A 82 17.63 16.94 -14.96
N ASP A 83 18.97 16.91 -15.02
CA ASP A 83 19.76 17.50 -16.12
C ASP A 83 19.55 16.77 -17.47
N THR A 84 18.88 15.62 -17.46
CA THR A 84 18.71 14.73 -18.62
C THR A 84 17.50 15.09 -19.48
N TYR A 85 16.49 15.77 -18.91
CA TYR A 85 15.20 16.00 -19.55
C TYR A 85 14.83 17.49 -19.52
N GLU A 86 14.28 18.02 -20.61
CA GLU A 86 13.78 19.40 -20.63
C GLU A 86 12.38 19.46 -19.97
N PRO A 87 12.04 20.54 -19.24
CA PRO A 87 10.69 20.69 -18.67
C PRO A 87 9.61 20.72 -19.76
N LEU A 88 8.55 19.91 -19.59
CA LEU A 88 7.40 19.88 -20.49
C LEU A 88 6.10 20.11 -19.73
N THR A 89 5.23 20.97 -20.26
CA THR A 89 3.92 21.28 -19.68
C THR A 89 2.79 20.65 -20.50
N LEU A 90 2.01 19.79 -19.85
CA LEU A 90 0.67 19.37 -20.28
C LEU A 90 -0.31 20.52 -20.06
N ILE A 91 -1.13 20.84 -21.06
CA ILE A 91 -2.11 21.93 -21.01
C ILE A 91 -3.52 21.33 -21.13
N GLY A 92 -4.49 21.87 -20.38
CA GLY A 92 -5.89 21.40 -20.46
C GLY A 92 -6.10 20.01 -19.85
N ALA A 93 -5.28 19.64 -18.87
CA ALA A 93 -5.54 18.44 -18.08
C ALA A 93 -6.64 18.70 -17.05
N GLY A 94 -7.23 17.63 -16.54
CA GLY A 94 -8.04 17.64 -15.33
C GLY A 94 -7.24 17.11 -14.15
N CYS A 95 -7.25 17.82 -13.02
CA CYS A 95 -6.68 17.36 -11.76
C CYS A 95 -7.80 17.07 -10.76
N ARG A 96 -7.65 16.00 -9.98
CA ARG A 96 -8.49 15.72 -8.80
C ARG A 96 -7.72 14.96 -7.74
N TYR A 97 -8.28 14.90 -6.54
CA TYR A 97 -7.85 13.92 -5.54
C TYR A 97 -8.27 12.50 -5.96
N LYS A 98 -7.39 11.51 -5.71
CA LYS A 98 -7.61 10.08 -5.96
C LYS A 98 -7.84 9.38 -4.63
N GLY A 99 -8.90 8.58 -4.56
CA GLY A 99 -9.12 7.67 -3.44
C GLY A 99 -10.56 7.22 -3.30
N ASN A 100 -10.79 6.41 -2.27
CA ASN A 100 -12.10 6.09 -1.71
C ASN A 100 -11.97 6.11 -0.17
N GLN A 101 -13.04 5.81 0.58
CA GLN A 101 -13.09 5.97 2.05
C GLN A 101 -11.86 5.41 2.80
N GLY A 102 -11.34 4.25 2.40
CA GLY A 102 -10.16 3.62 3.01
C GLY A 102 -8.86 4.42 2.86
N SER A 103 -8.65 5.05 1.70
CA SER A 103 -7.45 5.85 1.39
C SER A 103 -7.58 7.32 1.81
N PHE A 104 -8.81 7.80 2.03
CA PHE A 104 -9.09 9.11 2.61
C PHE A 104 -9.12 9.10 4.15
N GLY A 105 -9.22 7.92 4.77
CA GLY A 105 -9.23 7.76 6.22
C GLY A 105 -8.01 8.40 6.89
N GLY A 106 -8.27 9.38 7.77
CA GLY A 106 -7.24 10.19 8.42
C GLY A 106 -6.95 11.51 7.71
N CYS A 107 -7.20 11.63 6.41
CA CYS A 107 -7.07 12.88 5.65
C CYS A 107 -8.37 13.70 5.67
N VAL A 108 -9.51 13.00 5.68
CA VAL A 108 -10.85 13.56 5.46
C VAL A 108 -11.82 13.01 6.51
N ASP A 109 -12.74 13.83 7.00
CA ASP A 109 -13.89 13.36 7.75
C ASP A 109 -14.89 12.69 6.79
N ILE A 110 -14.92 11.36 6.82
CA ILE A 110 -15.77 10.54 5.94
C ILE A 110 -17.28 10.79 6.10
N SER A 111 -17.71 11.57 7.10
CA SER A 111 -19.13 11.89 7.31
C SER A 111 -19.62 13.12 6.54
N ASP A 112 -18.73 14.03 6.15
CA ASP A 112 -19.07 15.25 5.38
C ASP A 112 -18.10 15.62 4.25
N GLY A 113 -17.01 14.85 4.07
CA GLY A 113 -16.03 15.07 3.00
C GLY A 113 -15.00 16.15 3.30
N SER A 114 -15.00 16.78 4.48
CA SER A 114 -14.08 17.88 4.78
C SER A 114 -12.66 17.42 5.17
N ILE A 115 -11.63 18.17 4.77
CA ILE A 115 -10.24 17.92 5.17
C ILE A 115 -10.07 18.07 6.69
N ILE A 116 -9.39 17.11 7.32
CA ILE A 116 -9.00 17.18 8.73
C ILE A 116 -7.76 18.08 8.86
N GLU A 117 -7.96 19.32 9.32
CA GLU A 117 -6.87 20.24 9.67
C GLU A 117 -5.94 19.63 10.74
N ASP A 118 -4.63 19.88 10.60
CA ASP A 118 -3.57 19.38 11.49
C ASP A 118 -3.57 17.85 11.74
N SER A 119 -4.03 17.05 10.77
CA SER A 119 -4.04 15.58 10.89
C SER A 119 -2.65 14.99 11.09
N THR A 120 -2.51 14.15 12.12
CA THR A 120 -1.29 13.37 12.39
C THR A 120 -1.35 11.94 11.84
N SER A 121 -2.42 11.59 11.11
CA SER A 121 -2.66 10.23 10.57
C SER A 121 -2.82 10.20 9.05
N CYS A 122 -2.61 11.33 8.39
CA CYS A 122 -2.54 11.40 6.94
C CYS A 122 -1.38 12.31 6.53
N ARG A 123 -0.50 11.77 5.68
CA ARG A 123 0.60 12.53 5.13
C ARG A 123 0.17 13.61 4.14
N THR A 124 -0.55 13.21 3.10
CA THR A 124 -1.01 14.08 2.02
C THR A 124 -2.03 13.32 1.16
N LEU A 125 -2.89 14.03 0.44
CA LEU A 125 -3.87 13.40 -0.46
C LEU A 125 -3.22 13.00 -1.79
N SER A 126 -3.57 11.80 -2.29
CA SER A 126 -3.18 11.32 -3.62
C SER A 126 -3.81 12.16 -4.73
N TRP A 127 -3.12 12.34 -5.85
CA TRP A 127 -3.63 13.04 -7.04
C TRP A 127 -3.84 12.08 -8.21
N LYS A 128 -4.90 12.31 -8.99
CA LYS A 128 -5.05 11.80 -10.35
C LYS A 128 -5.14 12.98 -11.31
N VAL A 129 -4.32 12.91 -12.36
CA VAL A 129 -4.39 13.79 -13.53
C VAL A 129 -4.94 12.96 -14.68
N ASP A 130 -5.92 13.48 -15.39
CA ASP A 130 -6.32 12.98 -16.71
C ASP A 130 -5.97 14.03 -17.77
N SER A 131 -5.25 13.64 -18.82
CA SER A 131 -4.84 14.57 -19.86
C SER A 131 -5.98 15.08 -20.71
N ASN A 132 -7.15 14.43 -20.75
CA ASN A 132 -8.19 14.70 -21.74
C ASN A 132 -9.38 15.52 -21.21
N ASN A 133 -9.63 15.54 -19.91
CA ASN A 133 -10.84 16.15 -19.31
C ASN A 133 -11.14 17.59 -19.75
N PHE A 134 -10.12 18.41 -20.05
CA PHE A 134 -10.29 19.80 -20.48
C PHE A 134 -9.45 20.13 -21.74
N ALA A 135 -9.10 19.13 -22.55
CA ALA A 135 -8.26 19.33 -23.73
C ALA A 135 -8.90 20.31 -24.73
N GLU A 136 -10.18 20.09 -25.06
CA GLU A 136 -10.96 20.94 -25.96
C GLU A 136 -11.09 22.40 -25.46
N ASP A 137 -11.36 22.59 -24.15
CA ASP A 137 -11.53 23.90 -23.52
C ASP A 137 -10.26 24.78 -23.59
N PHE A 138 -9.10 24.16 -23.83
CA PHE A 138 -7.80 24.82 -23.93
C PHE A 138 -7.20 24.75 -25.35
N ASP A 139 -8.02 24.55 -26.38
CA ASP A 139 -7.61 24.44 -27.80
C ASP A 139 -6.54 23.33 -28.05
N GLN A 140 -6.53 22.25 -27.24
CA GLN A 140 -5.65 21.09 -27.44
C GLN A 140 -6.31 20.02 -28.33
N VAL A 141 -5.57 18.93 -28.61
CA VAL A 141 -6.08 17.81 -29.41
C VAL A 141 -6.82 16.79 -28.54
N ASP A 142 -7.93 16.28 -29.06
CA ASP A 142 -8.65 15.14 -28.48
C ASP A 142 -7.71 13.92 -28.35
N ASN A 143 -7.88 13.13 -27.28
CA ASN A 143 -7.03 11.98 -26.97
C ASN A 143 -5.52 12.33 -26.88
N GLN A 144 -5.19 13.48 -26.30
CA GLN A 144 -3.80 13.83 -26.03
C GLN A 144 -3.15 12.79 -25.10
N LYS A 145 -2.04 12.20 -25.55
CA LYS A 145 -1.14 11.37 -24.75
C LYS A 145 0.01 12.25 -24.25
N PHE A 146 0.23 12.30 -22.95
CA PHE A 146 1.35 13.03 -22.33
C PHE A 146 2.54 12.09 -22.15
N TYR A 147 3.57 12.29 -22.98
CA TYR A 147 4.68 11.34 -23.21
C TYR A 147 4.27 9.92 -23.65
N GLY A 148 2.98 9.66 -23.84
CA GLY A 148 2.41 8.34 -24.16
C GLY A 148 1.31 7.91 -23.17
N LEU A 149 1.26 8.48 -21.96
CA LEU A 149 0.24 8.20 -20.95
C LEU A 149 -1.01 9.06 -21.15
N LYS A 150 -2.19 8.55 -20.81
CA LYS A 150 -3.42 9.36 -20.68
C LYS A 150 -3.60 9.93 -19.27
N LYS A 151 -3.18 9.18 -18.25
CA LYS A 151 -3.43 9.48 -16.85
C LYS A 151 -2.10 9.48 -16.08
N LEU A 152 -1.97 10.34 -15.07
CA LEU A 152 -0.84 10.37 -14.13
C LEU A 152 -1.36 10.18 -12.71
N LEU A 153 -0.80 9.23 -11.96
CA LEU A 153 -1.22 8.93 -10.59
C LEU A 153 -0.08 9.23 -9.64
N PHE A 154 -0.33 10.12 -8.68
CA PHE A 154 0.61 10.41 -7.60
C PHE A 154 -0.03 9.91 -6.32
N HIS A 155 0.38 8.73 -5.86
CA HIS A 155 -0.07 8.13 -4.62
C HIS A 155 0.58 8.84 -3.42
N GLY A 156 -0.26 9.32 -2.51
CA GLY A 156 0.07 10.16 -1.36
C GLY A 156 0.73 9.43 -0.20
N ILE A 157 0.91 8.11 -0.30
CA ILE A 157 1.61 7.28 0.71
C ILE A 157 1.14 7.64 2.13
N GLN A 158 -0.18 7.56 2.36
CA GLN A 158 -0.85 8.30 3.43
C GLN A 158 -0.51 7.79 4.85
N LYS A 159 -0.26 6.48 4.98
CA LYS A 159 -0.12 5.76 6.26
C LYS A 159 1.28 5.14 6.43
N ASP A 160 1.84 4.60 5.35
CA ASP A 160 3.19 4.00 5.34
C ASP A 160 4.26 5.04 5.69
N SER A 161 4.68 5.03 6.96
CA SER A 161 5.75 5.89 7.46
C SER A 161 7.12 5.55 6.88
N SER A 162 7.33 4.34 6.34
CA SER A 162 8.57 4.02 5.62
C SER A 162 8.65 4.72 4.26
N MET A 163 7.48 5.05 3.69
CA MET A 163 7.28 5.50 2.32
C MET A 163 7.73 4.52 1.21
N LEU A 164 8.12 3.28 1.56
CA LEU A 164 8.71 2.31 0.63
C LEU A 164 7.76 1.18 0.21
N GLY A 165 6.72 0.86 0.99
CA GLY A 165 6.01 -0.43 0.92
C GLY A 165 5.49 -0.77 -0.47
N GLU A 166 4.73 0.15 -1.06
CA GLU A 166 4.18 0.05 -2.42
C GLU A 166 5.27 -0.06 -3.50
N ARG A 167 6.36 0.72 -3.38
CA ARG A 167 7.49 0.66 -4.32
C ARG A 167 8.25 -0.64 -4.24
N LEU A 168 8.49 -1.16 -3.04
CA LEU A 168 9.15 -2.45 -2.87
C LEU A 168 8.28 -3.58 -3.45
N ALA A 169 6.97 -3.52 -3.29
CA ALA A 169 6.05 -4.51 -3.82
C ALA A 169 6.05 -4.52 -5.36
N TYR A 170 5.79 -3.37 -6.01
CA TYR A 170 5.81 -3.27 -7.47
C TYR A 170 7.21 -3.51 -8.07
N THR A 171 8.30 -3.18 -7.37
CA THR A 171 9.65 -3.55 -7.81
C THR A 171 9.83 -5.08 -7.83
N ALA A 172 9.46 -5.76 -6.74
CA ALA A 172 9.55 -7.21 -6.63
C ALA A 172 8.60 -7.96 -7.60
N LEU A 173 7.47 -7.34 -7.96
CA LEU A 173 6.56 -7.79 -9.02
C LEU A 173 7.19 -7.62 -10.41
N GLY A 174 7.71 -6.43 -10.73
CA GLY A 174 8.31 -6.13 -12.05
C GLY A 174 9.55 -6.99 -12.39
N GLU A 175 10.27 -7.48 -11.37
CA GLU A 175 11.34 -8.48 -11.55
C GLU A 175 10.82 -9.87 -11.98
N ARG A 176 9.53 -10.17 -11.74
CA ARG A 176 8.90 -11.48 -11.93
C ARG A 176 7.82 -11.48 -13.03
N LEU A 177 7.21 -10.34 -13.30
CA LEU A 177 6.03 -10.16 -14.14
C LEU A 177 6.21 -8.96 -15.08
N THR A 178 5.98 -9.20 -16.38
CA THR A 178 5.89 -8.14 -17.39
C THR A 178 4.62 -7.31 -17.27
N ASN A 179 3.58 -7.85 -16.63
CA ASN A 179 2.28 -7.22 -16.42
C ASN A 179 2.11 -6.59 -15.02
N SER A 180 3.21 -6.20 -14.38
CA SER A 180 3.15 -5.29 -13.22
C SER A 180 3.04 -3.83 -13.68
N PRO A 181 2.25 -2.97 -13.01
CA PRO A 181 2.42 -1.53 -13.04
C PRO A 181 3.86 -1.14 -12.72
N ARG A 182 4.36 -0.12 -13.43
CA ARG A 182 5.62 0.56 -13.11
C ARG A 182 5.40 1.60 -12.01
N ILE A 183 6.47 1.88 -11.27
CA ILE A 183 6.46 2.85 -10.18
C ILE A 183 7.82 3.55 -10.07
N THR A 184 7.81 4.82 -9.66
CA THR A 184 9.00 5.53 -9.17
C THR A 184 8.59 6.58 -8.12
N ALA A 185 9.56 7.25 -7.52
CA ALA A 185 9.31 8.40 -6.67
C ALA A 185 9.19 9.70 -7.49
N ALA A 186 8.32 10.60 -7.05
CA ALA A 186 8.06 11.90 -7.67
C ALA A 186 7.97 13.01 -6.63
N ARG A 187 8.65 14.14 -6.86
CA ARG A 187 8.43 15.37 -6.08
C ARG A 187 7.18 16.06 -6.63
N VAL A 188 6.14 16.22 -5.83
CA VAL A 188 4.92 16.93 -6.26
C VAL A 188 4.96 18.35 -5.74
N PHE A 189 4.59 19.28 -6.61
CA PHE A 189 4.31 20.66 -6.30
C PHE A 189 2.88 20.98 -6.73
N VAL A 190 2.18 21.83 -5.97
CA VAL A 190 0.89 22.40 -6.37
C VAL A 190 1.04 23.91 -6.39
N ASN A 191 0.77 24.54 -7.53
CA ASN A 191 0.96 25.98 -7.75
C ASN A 191 2.38 26.49 -7.39
N GLY A 192 3.39 25.61 -7.47
CA GLY A 192 4.78 25.90 -7.10
C GLY A 192 5.13 25.74 -5.62
N GLU A 193 4.16 25.42 -4.74
CA GLU A 193 4.43 25.01 -3.36
C GLU A 193 4.76 23.52 -3.32
N TYR A 194 5.71 23.11 -2.48
CA TYR A 194 6.17 21.72 -2.38
C TYR A 194 5.23 20.89 -1.49
N TYR A 195 4.72 19.79 -2.02
CA TYR A 195 3.74 18.90 -1.36
C TYR A 195 4.37 17.57 -0.89
N GLY A 196 5.69 17.41 -1.02
CA GLY A 196 6.42 16.21 -0.62
C GLY A 196 6.74 15.26 -1.78
N VAL A 197 7.35 14.12 -1.43
CA VAL A 197 7.52 12.98 -2.34
C VAL A 197 6.22 12.21 -2.46
N TYR A 198 5.96 11.58 -3.60
CA TYR A 198 4.81 10.72 -3.89
C TYR A 198 5.30 9.50 -4.65
N ASN A 199 4.53 8.41 -4.61
CA ASN A 199 4.73 7.32 -5.55
C ASN A 199 4.04 7.68 -6.86
N PHE A 200 4.80 7.81 -7.94
CA PHE A 200 4.25 7.95 -9.29
C PHE A 200 4.00 6.54 -9.86
N VAL A 201 2.73 6.18 -9.98
CA VAL A 201 2.27 4.83 -10.35
C VAL A 201 1.66 4.87 -11.75
N GLU A 202 1.97 3.85 -12.55
CA GLU A 202 1.34 3.63 -13.85
C GLU A 202 -0.14 3.24 -13.67
N GLU A 203 -1.06 3.94 -14.33
CA GLU A 203 -2.46 3.49 -14.41
C GLU A 203 -2.54 2.22 -15.28
N VAL A 204 -3.30 1.23 -14.81
CA VAL A 204 -3.71 0.09 -15.63
C VAL A 204 -4.92 0.51 -16.47
N ASP A 205 -4.65 0.98 -17.69
CA ASP A 205 -5.65 1.35 -18.69
C ASP A 205 -5.34 0.73 -20.07
N ASP A 206 -5.97 1.22 -21.15
CA ASP A 206 -5.70 0.74 -22.50
C ASP A 206 -4.24 0.99 -22.95
N ILE A 207 -3.55 2.02 -22.46
CA ILE A 207 -2.12 2.25 -22.75
C ILE A 207 -1.26 1.18 -22.10
N PHE A 208 -1.57 0.84 -20.84
CA PHE A 208 -0.91 -0.26 -20.14
C PHE A 208 -1.05 -1.56 -20.93
N VAL A 209 -2.27 -1.87 -21.39
CA VAL A 209 -2.56 -3.08 -22.17
C VAL A 209 -1.86 -3.04 -23.53
N GLU A 210 -1.96 -1.92 -24.27
CA GLU A 210 -1.26 -1.69 -25.55
C GLU A 210 0.24 -2.01 -25.41
N SER A 211 0.92 -1.40 -24.43
CA SER A 211 2.37 -1.49 -24.26
C SER A 211 2.93 -2.90 -23.98
N ARG A 212 2.08 -3.84 -23.54
CA ARG A 212 2.48 -5.17 -23.05
C ARG A 212 1.94 -6.33 -23.88
N TYR A 213 0.77 -6.15 -24.49
CA TYR A 213 0.02 -7.24 -25.13
C TYR A 213 -0.19 -7.09 -26.64
N THR A 214 0.15 -5.95 -27.25
CA THR A 214 0.07 -5.84 -28.72
C THR A 214 1.28 -6.50 -29.39
N GLU A 215 1.07 -7.68 -29.97
CA GLU A 215 1.75 -8.07 -31.20
C GLU A 215 0.95 -7.58 -32.41
N GLU A 216 1.62 -7.33 -33.55
CA GLU A 216 0.98 -6.87 -34.78
C GLU A 216 -0.14 -7.84 -35.21
N ASP A 217 -1.33 -7.31 -35.52
CA ASP A 217 -2.56 -8.04 -35.86
C ASP A 217 -3.17 -8.95 -34.74
N VAL A 218 -2.80 -8.81 -33.46
CA VAL A 218 -3.46 -9.50 -32.32
C VAL A 218 -4.54 -8.62 -31.67
N PRO A 219 -5.82 -9.04 -31.65
CA PRO A 219 -6.90 -8.30 -30.99
C PRO A 219 -6.76 -8.23 -29.46
N LEU A 220 -7.01 -7.05 -28.89
CA LEU A 220 -6.95 -6.79 -27.45
C LEU A 220 -8.14 -7.38 -26.68
N GLY A 221 -7.90 -7.72 -25.41
CA GLY A 221 -8.90 -8.26 -24.49
C GLY A 221 -9.76 -7.22 -23.79
N ALA A 222 -10.39 -7.66 -22.69
CA ALA A 222 -11.08 -6.79 -21.73
C ALA A 222 -10.30 -6.70 -20.42
N LEU A 223 -10.32 -5.52 -19.81
CA LEU A 223 -9.74 -5.26 -18.49
C LEU A 223 -10.85 -5.15 -17.46
N TRP A 224 -10.78 -5.97 -16.40
CA TRP A 224 -11.79 -6.05 -15.34
C TRP A 224 -11.23 -5.63 -14.01
N LYS A 225 -11.71 -4.53 -13.43
CA LYS A 225 -11.29 -4.05 -12.12
C LYS A 225 -12.12 -4.65 -11.00
N GLU A 226 -11.48 -5.33 -10.03
CA GLU A 226 -12.15 -5.89 -8.83
C GLU A 226 -13.34 -6.84 -9.10
N VAL A 227 -13.42 -7.43 -10.31
CA VAL A 227 -14.44 -8.42 -10.68
C VAL A 227 -13.82 -9.82 -10.64
N TRP A 228 -14.15 -10.57 -9.59
CA TRP A 228 -13.66 -11.94 -9.41
C TRP A 228 -14.62 -12.98 -9.99
N PHE A 229 -14.28 -13.51 -11.18
CA PHE A 229 -14.90 -14.70 -11.80
C PHE A 229 -16.43 -14.87 -11.58
N PRO A 230 -17.27 -13.90 -11.97
CA PRO A 230 -18.68 -13.91 -11.61
C PRO A 230 -19.45 -15.02 -12.31
N SER A 231 -20.39 -15.65 -11.59
CA SER A 231 -21.24 -16.73 -12.10
C SER A 231 -22.69 -16.58 -11.63
N ALA A 232 -23.62 -17.06 -12.46
CA ALA A 232 -25.06 -17.04 -12.21
C ALA A 232 -25.63 -18.47 -12.22
N GLY A 233 -26.58 -18.74 -11.31
CA GLY A 233 -27.19 -20.04 -11.08
C GLY A 233 -26.52 -20.88 -9.99
N HIS A 234 -25.76 -20.27 -9.07
CA HIS A 234 -25.00 -21.00 -8.06
C HIS A 234 -25.90 -21.62 -6.96
N PRO A 235 -25.69 -22.89 -6.53
CA PRO A 235 -26.53 -23.54 -5.50
C PRO A 235 -26.50 -22.90 -4.10
N ASN A 236 -25.35 -22.34 -3.70
CA ASN A 236 -25.21 -21.42 -2.56
C ASN A 236 -25.43 -19.98 -3.04
N SER A 237 -26.40 -19.27 -2.48
CA SER A 237 -26.73 -17.90 -2.90
C SER A 237 -25.65 -16.85 -2.63
N LEU A 238 -24.62 -17.17 -1.83
CA LEU A 238 -23.47 -16.27 -1.61
C LEU A 238 -22.66 -16.03 -2.90
N TYR A 239 -22.66 -17.00 -3.82
CA TYR A 239 -21.91 -16.97 -5.08
C TYR A 239 -22.84 -16.95 -6.31
N ASP A 240 -24.14 -16.67 -6.11
CA ASP A 240 -25.14 -16.56 -7.18
C ASP A 240 -25.28 -15.09 -7.60
N LEU A 241 -24.36 -14.63 -8.43
CA LEU A 241 -24.19 -13.23 -8.77
C LEU A 241 -25.02 -12.85 -10.01
N ASN A 242 -25.59 -11.64 -10.01
CA ASN A 242 -26.23 -11.10 -11.21
C ASN A 242 -25.17 -10.64 -12.21
N THR A 243 -24.79 -11.52 -13.14
CA THR A 243 -23.74 -11.23 -14.14
C THR A 243 -24.02 -10.04 -15.06
N ASN A 244 -25.23 -9.46 -15.03
CA ASN A 244 -25.58 -8.24 -15.79
C ASN A 244 -25.26 -6.93 -15.04
N GLU A 245 -24.70 -7.01 -13.82
CA GLU A 245 -24.29 -5.84 -13.03
C GLU A 245 -22.78 -5.53 -13.14
N PHE A 246 -22.02 -6.39 -13.84
CA PHE A 246 -20.60 -6.20 -14.09
C PHE A 246 -20.35 -5.76 -15.52
N GLU A 247 -19.58 -4.69 -15.69
CA GLU A 247 -19.03 -4.23 -16.97
C GLU A 247 -17.50 -4.12 -16.82
N PRO A 248 -16.72 -4.33 -17.89
CA PRO A 248 -15.28 -4.13 -17.88
C PRO A 248 -14.92 -2.63 -17.74
N ASP A 249 -13.73 -2.35 -17.20
CA ASP A 249 -13.19 -0.99 -17.04
C ASP A 249 -12.67 -0.43 -18.38
N GLU A 250 -12.06 -1.31 -19.20
CA GLU A 250 -11.64 -1.01 -20.58
C GLU A 250 -11.92 -2.24 -21.49
N VAL A 251 -12.23 -2.02 -22.77
CA VAL A 251 -12.43 -3.07 -23.80
C VAL A 251 -11.57 -2.83 -25.04
N GLY A 252 -11.14 -3.91 -25.68
CA GLY A 252 -10.50 -3.88 -26.99
C GLY A 252 -11.45 -3.53 -28.15
N ASP A 253 -10.87 -3.40 -29.34
CA ASP A 253 -11.48 -2.86 -30.58
C ASP A 253 -12.77 -3.54 -31.11
N ASP A 254 -13.23 -4.65 -30.53
CA ASP A 254 -14.31 -5.50 -31.07
C ASP A 254 -15.52 -5.70 -30.14
N ASP A 255 -15.66 -4.88 -29.10
CA ASP A 255 -16.66 -5.02 -28.02
C ASP A 255 -16.56 -6.36 -27.24
N PHE A 256 -15.41 -7.06 -27.29
CA PHE A 256 -15.20 -8.26 -26.49
C PHE A 256 -15.09 -7.90 -24.99
N THR A 257 -16.06 -8.36 -24.21
CA THR A 257 -16.05 -8.15 -22.75
C THR A 257 -15.30 -9.24 -21.99
N GLY A 258 -15.11 -10.44 -22.53
CA GLY A 258 -14.46 -11.54 -21.79
C GLY A 258 -15.25 -12.16 -20.62
N LEU A 259 -16.40 -11.59 -20.23
CA LEU A 259 -17.25 -12.06 -19.13
C LEU A 259 -17.56 -13.56 -19.23
N ALA A 260 -17.83 -14.05 -20.44
CA ALA A 260 -18.13 -15.46 -20.69
C ALA A 260 -16.96 -16.41 -20.33
N GLN A 261 -15.71 -15.98 -20.46
CA GLN A 261 -14.54 -16.79 -20.08
C GLN A 261 -14.36 -16.82 -18.55
N LEU A 262 -14.56 -15.67 -17.89
CA LEU A 262 -14.58 -15.57 -16.42
C LEU A 262 -15.67 -16.49 -15.83
N SER A 263 -16.90 -16.41 -16.35
CA SER A 263 -18.01 -17.28 -15.92
C SER A 263 -17.81 -18.76 -16.28
N GLU A 264 -17.10 -19.11 -17.36
CA GLU A 264 -16.78 -20.52 -17.68
C GLU A 264 -15.90 -21.13 -16.59
N VAL A 265 -14.83 -20.44 -16.16
CA VAL A 265 -13.92 -20.93 -15.10
C VAL A 265 -14.68 -21.14 -13.80
N ALA A 266 -15.53 -20.18 -13.41
CA ALA A 266 -16.37 -20.30 -12.22
C ALA A 266 -17.35 -21.48 -12.34
N GLN A 267 -18.08 -21.61 -13.45
CA GLN A 267 -19.02 -22.71 -13.66
C GLN A 267 -18.34 -24.09 -13.61
N LEU A 268 -17.15 -24.24 -14.20
CA LEU A 268 -16.37 -25.46 -14.12
C LEU A 268 -15.86 -25.76 -12.71
N ALA A 269 -15.45 -24.74 -11.95
CA ALA A 269 -15.06 -24.89 -10.55
C ALA A 269 -16.23 -25.41 -9.69
N ILE A 270 -17.43 -24.83 -9.88
CA ILE A 270 -18.67 -25.22 -9.20
C ILE A 270 -19.04 -26.67 -9.54
N GLU A 271 -19.02 -27.03 -10.83
CA GLU A 271 -19.33 -28.39 -11.29
C GLU A 271 -18.33 -29.44 -10.79
N CYS A 272 -17.05 -29.07 -10.69
CA CYS A 272 -16.00 -29.91 -10.11
C CYS A 272 -16.30 -30.18 -8.63
N LEU A 273 -16.41 -29.11 -7.82
CA LEU A 273 -16.56 -29.19 -6.36
C LEU A 273 -17.90 -29.82 -5.93
N ALA A 274 -18.93 -29.78 -6.77
CA ALA A 274 -20.19 -30.50 -6.55
C ALA A 274 -20.08 -32.03 -6.80
N GLY A 275 -18.99 -32.52 -7.38
CA GLY A 275 -18.75 -33.92 -7.70
C GLY A 275 -17.74 -34.61 -6.77
N ASP A 276 -17.85 -35.94 -6.64
CA ASP A 276 -17.03 -36.75 -5.71
C ASP A 276 -15.51 -36.81 -6.03
N ASN A 277 -15.02 -36.16 -7.10
CA ASN A 277 -13.66 -36.34 -7.62
C ASN A 277 -12.92 -35.02 -7.95
N CYS A 278 -13.25 -33.89 -7.31
CA CYS A 278 -12.49 -32.65 -7.49
C CYS A 278 -11.16 -32.68 -6.72
N ASP A 279 -10.18 -33.42 -7.25
CA ASP A 279 -8.81 -33.45 -6.73
C ASP A 279 -7.91 -32.41 -7.40
N GLN A 280 -6.64 -32.33 -6.97
CA GLN A 280 -5.62 -31.44 -7.55
C GLN A 280 -5.48 -31.59 -9.08
N THR A 281 -5.65 -32.80 -9.63
CA THR A 281 -5.51 -33.05 -11.07
C THR A 281 -6.74 -32.52 -11.83
N ALA A 282 -7.94 -32.72 -11.28
CA ALA A 282 -9.18 -32.18 -11.84
C ALA A 282 -9.19 -30.64 -11.79
N ALA A 283 -8.77 -30.06 -10.66
CA ALA A 283 -8.65 -28.61 -10.48
C ALA A 283 -7.62 -27.99 -11.44
N GLN A 284 -6.43 -28.57 -11.55
CA GLN A 284 -5.40 -28.12 -12.50
C GLN A 284 -5.92 -28.18 -13.95
N ALA A 285 -6.61 -29.25 -14.34
CA ALA A 285 -7.15 -29.41 -15.70
C ALA A 285 -8.28 -28.42 -16.07
N ILE A 286 -8.89 -27.74 -15.08
CA ILE A 286 -9.85 -26.65 -15.31
C ILE A 286 -9.10 -25.34 -15.57
N LEU A 287 -8.06 -25.07 -14.79
CA LEU A 287 -7.25 -23.84 -14.88
C LEU A 287 -6.31 -23.85 -16.10
N ASP A 288 -5.77 -25.02 -16.46
CA ASP A 288 -4.87 -25.23 -17.59
C ASP A 288 -5.45 -24.68 -18.90
N GLY A 289 -4.78 -23.67 -19.48
CA GLY A 289 -5.20 -23.03 -20.71
C GLY A 289 -6.42 -22.12 -20.59
N ARG A 290 -6.89 -21.80 -19.37
CA ARG A 290 -7.87 -20.75 -19.09
C ARG A 290 -7.33 -19.62 -18.24
N VAL A 291 -6.47 -19.92 -17.27
CA VAL A 291 -5.90 -18.96 -16.32
C VAL A 291 -4.38 -19.07 -16.36
N ASP A 292 -3.69 -17.94 -16.45
CA ASP A 292 -2.23 -17.92 -16.40
C ASP A 292 -1.76 -18.11 -14.97
N SER A 293 -1.20 -19.29 -14.65
CA SER A 293 -0.73 -19.56 -13.30
C SER A 293 0.46 -18.69 -12.88
N ASN A 294 1.22 -18.13 -13.84
CA ASN A 294 2.41 -17.34 -13.53
C ASN A 294 2.07 -15.98 -12.91
N SER A 295 1.18 -15.20 -13.55
CA SER A 295 0.68 -13.92 -13.05
C SER A 295 0.01 -14.07 -11.69
N PHE A 296 -0.94 -15.01 -11.57
CA PHE A 296 -1.61 -15.29 -10.30
C PHE A 296 -0.61 -15.68 -9.20
N LEU A 297 0.25 -16.69 -9.40
CA LEU A 297 1.13 -17.18 -8.35
C LEU A 297 2.20 -16.17 -7.92
N ASN A 298 2.76 -15.37 -8.83
CA ASN A 298 3.74 -14.36 -8.45
C ASN A 298 3.08 -13.17 -7.77
N SER A 299 1.90 -12.70 -8.20
CA SER A 299 1.18 -11.64 -7.49
C SER A 299 0.76 -12.09 -6.08
N PHE A 300 0.27 -13.32 -5.96
CA PHE A 300 -0.04 -13.99 -4.70
C PHE A 300 1.19 -14.12 -3.78
N LEU A 301 2.37 -14.43 -4.34
CA LEU A 301 3.63 -14.51 -3.61
C LEU A 301 4.03 -13.15 -3.03
N ILE A 302 3.95 -12.08 -3.83
CA ILE A 302 4.27 -10.73 -3.35
C ILE A 302 3.23 -10.25 -2.34
N ASN A 303 1.94 -10.50 -2.55
CA ASN A 303 0.91 -10.15 -1.55
C ASN A 303 1.22 -10.77 -0.18
N TYR A 304 1.60 -12.06 -0.18
CA TYR A 304 1.97 -12.75 1.05
C TYR A 304 3.22 -12.16 1.71
N LEU A 305 4.31 -12.00 0.95
CA LEU A 305 5.61 -11.59 1.50
C LEU A 305 5.68 -10.09 1.85
N MET A 306 4.84 -9.25 1.23
CA MET A 306 4.71 -7.82 1.50
C MET A 306 3.56 -7.50 2.47
N LEU A 307 2.91 -8.52 3.05
CA LEU A 307 1.76 -8.38 3.95
C LEU A 307 0.62 -7.54 3.34
N ASN A 308 0.43 -7.59 2.00
CA ASN A 308 -0.66 -6.88 1.35
C ASN A 308 -1.98 -7.55 1.74
N TRP A 309 -2.62 -6.96 2.75
CA TRP A 309 -3.80 -7.53 3.38
C TRP A 309 -5.07 -7.26 2.58
N ASP A 310 -5.12 -6.20 1.78
CA ASP A 310 -6.30 -5.81 0.98
C ASP A 310 -6.02 -6.13 -0.50
N SER A 311 -6.29 -7.37 -0.90
CA SER A 311 -5.96 -7.89 -2.22
C SER A 311 -6.83 -9.10 -2.57
N ALA A 312 -6.84 -9.55 -3.83
CA ALA A 312 -7.79 -10.53 -4.35
C ALA A 312 -7.95 -11.84 -3.54
N GLN A 313 -6.87 -12.35 -2.94
CA GLN A 313 -6.97 -13.57 -2.12
C GLN A 313 -7.58 -13.36 -0.74
N ARG A 314 -7.87 -12.10 -0.34
CA ARG A 314 -8.67 -11.79 0.83
C ARG A 314 -10.07 -11.39 0.40
N PHE A 315 -11.03 -12.23 0.77
CA PHE A 315 -12.43 -11.91 0.56
C PHE A 315 -13.08 -11.36 1.82
N PHE A 316 -14.06 -10.51 1.57
CA PHE A 316 -14.91 -9.84 2.53
C PHE A 316 -16.36 -10.18 2.21
N ALA A 317 -17.19 -10.29 3.24
CA ALA A 317 -18.64 -10.32 3.10
C ALA A 317 -19.25 -9.13 3.83
N ASP A 318 -20.05 -8.33 3.10
CA ASP A 318 -20.99 -7.40 3.72
C ASP A 318 -22.35 -8.09 3.84
N THR A 319 -22.74 -8.38 5.08
CA THR A 319 -24.05 -9.00 5.36
C THR A 319 -25.23 -8.02 5.26
N SER A 320 -24.97 -6.75 4.93
CA SER A 320 -25.96 -5.69 4.77
C SER A 320 -26.27 -5.31 3.32
N ASP A 321 -25.43 -5.67 2.34
CA ASP A 321 -25.77 -5.59 0.91
C ASP A 321 -26.18 -6.98 0.35
N PRO A 322 -27.46 -7.18 0.00
CA PRO A 322 -27.93 -8.44 -0.59
C PRO A 322 -27.60 -8.60 -2.08
N SER A 323 -27.03 -7.58 -2.72
CA SER A 323 -26.73 -7.52 -4.16
C SER A 323 -25.28 -7.96 -4.42
N TYR A 324 -24.35 -7.52 -3.57
CA TYR A 324 -22.95 -7.91 -3.61
C TYR A 324 -22.46 -8.40 -2.23
N PRO A 325 -22.92 -9.59 -1.79
CA PRO A 325 -22.67 -10.08 -0.42
C PRO A 325 -21.23 -10.54 -0.18
N TYR A 326 -20.36 -10.47 -1.20
CA TYR A 326 -19.00 -10.99 -1.19
C TYR A 326 -18.13 -10.23 -2.19
N TYR A 327 -16.94 -9.79 -1.77
CA TYR A 327 -16.04 -8.99 -2.60
C TYR A 327 -14.56 -9.14 -2.16
N ASN A 328 -13.66 -8.68 -3.03
CA ASN A 328 -12.23 -8.53 -2.82
C ASN A 328 -11.75 -7.28 -3.59
N HIS A 329 -10.57 -6.75 -3.26
CA HIS A 329 -10.09 -5.47 -3.78
C HIS A 329 -8.68 -5.55 -4.38
N ASN A 330 -8.26 -4.45 -5.02
CA ASN A 330 -6.89 -4.14 -5.42
C ASN A 330 -6.28 -5.16 -6.42
N PHE A 331 -7.03 -5.44 -7.49
CA PHE A 331 -6.55 -6.16 -8.66
C PHE A 331 -7.31 -5.78 -9.93
N TYR A 332 -6.71 -6.11 -11.07
CA TYR A 332 -7.45 -6.30 -12.31
C TYR A 332 -7.28 -7.73 -12.81
N LEU A 333 -8.26 -8.23 -13.56
CA LEU A 333 -8.11 -9.38 -14.45
C LEU A 333 -8.08 -8.88 -15.89
N TYR A 334 -7.03 -9.21 -16.63
CA TYR A 334 -7.00 -9.04 -18.08
C TYR A 334 -7.46 -10.33 -18.75
N VAL A 335 -8.45 -10.21 -19.62
CA VAL A 335 -9.07 -11.33 -20.34
C VAL A 335 -8.78 -11.14 -21.83
N PRO A 336 -7.66 -11.67 -22.36
CA PRO A 336 -7.33 -11.57 -23.78
C PRO A 336 -8.35 -12.36 -24.62
N GLN A 337 -8.71 -11.86 -25.80
CA GLN A 337 -9.57 -12.58 -26.74
C GLN A 337 -9.06 -13.99 -27.06
N ASN A 338 -7.74 -14.09 -27.24
CA ASN A 338 -7.03 -15.33 -27.53
C ASN A 338 -5.88 -15.48 -26.53
N GLY A 339 -6.12 -16.19 -25.43
CA GLY A 339 -5.09 -16.41 -24.41
C GLY A 339 -5.69 -16.97 -23.13
N THR A 340 -5.00 -16.72 -22.03
CA THR A 340 -5.41 -17.07 -20.67
C THR A 340 -5.71 -15.81 -19.86
N ILE A 341 -6.67 -15.90 -18.93
CA ILE A 341 -6.99 -14.84 -17.98
C ILE A 341 -5.75 -14.58 -17.11
N GLU A 342 -5.28 -13.34 -17.09
CA GLU A 342 -4.10 -12.90 -16.36
C GLU A 342 -4.47 -12.02 -15.17
N TYR A 343 -3.73 -12.17 -14.08
CA TYR A 343 -3.84 -11.28 -12.91
C TYR A 343 -2.93 -10.06 -13.09
N ILE A 344 -3.46 -8.86 -12.89
CA ILE A 344 -2.66 -7.63 -12.83
C ILE A 344 -2.72 -7.08 -11.39
N PRO A 345 -1.57 -6.95 -10.69
CA PRO A 345 -1.51 -6.42 -9.33
C PRO A 345 -1.88 -4.94 -9.29
N TRP A 346 -2.63 -4.52 -8.26
CA TRP A 346 -3.05 -3.13 -8.07
C TRP A 346 -3.00 -2.68 -6.60
N ASP A 347 -3.04 -1.36 -6.37
CA ASP A 347 -3.06 -0.62 -5.09
C ASP A 347 -2.32 -1.30 -3.91
N TYR A 348 -0.98 -1.19 -3.88
CA TYR A 348 -0.14 -1.70 -2.79
C TYR A 348 0.16 -0.62 -1.73
N SER A 349 -0.68 0.43 -1.63
CA SER A 349 -0.49 1.53 -0.69
C SER A 349 -0.54 1.13 0.79
N GLU A 350 -1.13 -0.03 1.09
CA GLU A 350 -1.22 -0.66 2.43
C GLU A 350 -0.15 -1.76 2.66
N ALA A 351 0.72 -2.03 1.68
CA ALA A 351 1.77 -3.05 1.80
C ALA A 351 2.78 -2.69 2.89
N LEU A 352 3.07 -3.63 3.79
CA LEU A 352 3.88 -3.47 5.01
C LEU A 352 3.38 -2.41 6.02
N ASP A 353 2.25 -1.73 5.79
CA ASP A 353 1.66 -0.79 6.74
C ASP A 353 1.10 -1.55 7.96
N VAL A 354 0.15 -2.45 7.73
CA VAL A 354 -0.41 -3.33 8.77
C VAL A 354 0.19 -4.72 8.68
N ALA A 355 0.68 -5.26 9.80
CA ALA A 355 1.16 -6.64 9.87
C ALA A 355 0.00 -7.65 9.89
N SER A 356 -0.68 -7.84 8.75
CA SER A 356 -1.74 -8.83 8.56
C SER A 356 -1.37 -9.82 7.47
N CYS A 357 -0.93 -11.00 7.89
CA CYS A 357 -0.57 -12.14 7.04
C CYS A 357 -1.79 -12.84 6.37
N GLY A 358 -2.95 -12.16 6.37
CA GLY A 358 -4.24 -12.70 5.97
C GLY A 358 -5.17 -13.02 7.15
N PHE A 359 -5.82 -14.17 7.08
CA PHE A 359 -6.98 -14.59 7.88
C PHE A 359 -6.63 -15.13 9.29
N ASP A 360 -5.41 -14.95 9.76
CA ASP A 360 -4.85 -15.68 10.92
C ASP A 360 -5.60 -15.43 12.24
N ALA A 361 -6.11 -14.21 12.44
CA ALA A 361 -6.95 -13.86 13.60
C ALA A 361 -8.25 -14.69 13.68
N ALA A 362 -8.71 -15.22 12.56
CA ALA A 362 -9.86 -16.08 12.48
C ALA A 362 -9.51 -17.57 12.62
N TYR A 363 -8.43 -18.01 11.96
CA TYR A 363 -7.94 -19.40 12.04
C TYR A 363 -7.55 -19.80 13.47
N THR A 364 -7.00 -18.85 14.23
CA THR A 364 -6.74 -18.99 15.68
C THR A 364 -8.03 -19.05 16.50
N SER A 365 -9.02 -18.19 16.22
CA SER A 365 -10.30 -18.16 16.95
C SER A 365 -11.15 -19.44 16.84
N GLY A 366 -10.98 -20.20 15.75
CA GLY A 366 -11.67 -21.49 15.57
C GLY A 366 -11.05 -22.67 16.33
N ASN A 367 -9.79 -22.55 16.78
CA ASN A 367 -9.04 -23.62 17.44
C ASN A 367 -8.80 -23.40 18.94
N GLU A 368 -9.01 -22.18 19.46
CA GLU A 368 -8.87 -21.89 20.90
C GLU A 368 -10.22 -21.54 21.55
N GLU A 369 -10.55 -22.19 22.67
CA GLU A 369 -11.75 -21.89 23.48
C GLU A 369 -11.68 -20.48 24.11
N GLY A 370 -12.09 -19.46 23.35
CA GLY A 370 -12.55 -18.17 23.88
C GLY A 370 -11.45 -17.17 24.29
N GLY A 371 -10.90 -16.45 23.32
CA GLY A 371 -10.07 -15.26 23.55
C GLY A 371 -10.48 -14.09 22.65
N GLN A 372 -11.12 -13.05 23.21
CA GLN A 372 -11.39 -11.81 22.46
C GLN A 372 -10.12 -10.94 22.38
N GLY A 373 -9.33 -11.14 21.31
CA GLY A 373 -8.18 -10.29 20.96
C GLY A 373 -8.58 -9.15 20.01
N GLY A 374 -9.07 -8.03 20.56
CA GLY A 374 -9.28 -6.82 19.77
C GLY A 374 -7.98 -6.04 19.58
N PHE A 375 -7.56 -5.79 18.34
CA PHE A 375 -6.44 -4.89 18.06
C PHE A 375 -6.84 -3.44 18.38
N GLY A 376 -6.28 -2.89 19.46
CA GLY A 376 -6.34 -1.46 19.72
C GLY A 376 -5.29 -0.74 18.86
N GLY A 377 -5.68 0.35 18.22
CA GLY A 377 -4.75 1.17 17.43
C GLY A 377 -3.57 1.65 18.26
N ALA A 378 -2.36 1.43 17.76
CA ALA A 378 -1.13 1.78 18.45
C ALA A 378 -0.86 3.30 18.33
N GLN A 379 -1.47 4.10 19.21
CA GLN A 379 -0.98 5.45 19.48
C GLN A 379 0.36 5.37 20.22
N GLY A 380 1.45 5.37 19.46
CA GLY A 380 2.82 5.40 19.97
C GLY A 380 3.21 6.76 20.53
N GLY A 381 2.76 7.07 21.76
CA GLY A 381 3.35 8.17 22.53
C GLY A 381 4.78 7.83 22.98
N PRO A 382 5.68 8.83 23.10
CA PRO A 382 7.06 8.58 23.53
C PRO A 382 7.11 8.08 25.00
N PRO A 383 8.15 7.31 25.38
CA PRO A 383 8.19 6.63 26.67
C PRO A 383 8.54 7.59 27.81
N ASP A 384 7.56 7.90 28.66
CA ASP A 384 7.78 8.67 29.88
C ASP A 384 8.24 7.76 31.04
N LEU A 385 9.22 8.23 31.82
CA LEU A 385 9.90 7.40 32.84
C LEU A 385 9.05 7.31 34.13
N ALA A 386 8.84 6.08 34.61
CA ALA A 386 7.93 5.80 35.72
C ALA A 386 8.43 6.28 37.10
N GLU A 387 7.57 7.00 37.83
CA GLU A 387 7.58 7.04 39.30
C GLU A 387 6.35 6.30 39.87
N ASN A 388 6.59 5.12 40.44
CA ASN A 388 5.72 4.50 41.45
C ASN A 388 6.05 5.11 42.82
N SER A 389 5.17 5.24 43.82
CA SER A 389 3.72 5.00 43.93
C SER A 389 3.32 5.24 45.41
N ALA A 390 2.12 5.73 45.72
CA ALA A 390 1.31 5.27 46.88
C ALA A 390 0.01 6.09 47.05
N GLU A 391 -1.12 5.39 47.20
CA GLU A 391 -2.45 5.96 47.43
C GLU A 391 -2.65 6.45 48.89
N THR A 392 -3.66 7.26 49.18
CA THR A 392 -4.95 6.74 49.68
C THR A 392 -6.09 7.78 49.53
N GLY A 393 -7.23 7.38 48.94
CA GLY A 393 -8.43 8.24 48.78
C GLY A 393 -9.30 8.34 50.05
N THR A 394 -10.53 8.89 50.06
CA THR A 394 -11.52 9.31 49.02
C THR A 394 -12.41 10.46 49.62
N GLN A 395 -13.54 11.00 49.10
CA GLN A 395 -14.45 10.67 47.98
C GLN A 395 -15.35 11.88 47.59
N GLY A 396 -15.52 12.19 46.29
CA GLY A 396 -16.64 12.96 45.69
C GLY A 396 -16.76 14.49 45.97
N GLY A 397 -17.27 15.33 45.08
CA GLY A 397 -17.69 15.13 43.68
C GLY A 397 -18.38 16.38 43.07
N ALA A 398 -18.32 16.52 41.73
CA ALA A 398 -19.15 17.34 40.81
C ALA A 398 -19.81 18.66 41.31
N ALA A 399 -19.38 19.84 40.84
CA ALA A 399 -19.86 20.54 39.60
C ALA A 399 -20.89 21.66 39.94
N PRO A 400 -21.50 22.36 38.96
CA PRO A 400 -20.94 23.21 37.89
C PRO A 400 -21.31 24.71 38.10
N VAL A 401 -20.80 25.63 37.26
CA VAL A 401 -21.42 26.97 37.09
C VAL A 401 -21.44 27.42 35.62
N GLN A 402 -22.59 27.28 34.98
CA GLN A 402 -23.14 28.40 34.20
C GLN A 402 -24.18 29.10 35.08
N ASN A 403 -24.27 30.43 35.00
CA ASN A 403 -25.56 31.09 34.85
C ASN A 403 -25.44 32.59 34.54
N VAL A 404 -26.40 33.06 33.74
CA VAL A 404 -26.75 34.49 33.63
C VAL A 404 -28.13 34.68 34.26
N ALA A 405 -28.31 35.84 34.93
CA ALA A 405 -29.56 36.40 35.45
C ALA A 405 -30.24 35.73 36.68
N GLY A 406 -30.24 36.48 37.80
CA GLY A 406 -31.50 37.17 38.15
C GLY A 406 -32.09 37.01 39.56
N VAL A 407 -31.71 37.94 40.45
CA VAL A 407 -32.61 38.68 41.39
C VAL A 407 -32.98 38.06 42.78
N ASP A 408 -32.66 38.87 43.80
CA ASP A 408 -33.23 39.05 45.16
C ASP A 408 -33.24 37.99 46.28
N SER A 409 -32.24 38.14 47.17
CA SER A 409 -32.39 38.79 48.51
C SER A 409 -32.35 37.96 49.81
N ASN A 410 -31.65 38.56 50.79
CA ASN A 410 -31.72 38.40 52.25
C ASN A 410 -31.33 37.07 52.94
N SER A 411 -30.13 37.06 53.56
CA SER A 411 -29.88 37.50 54.95
C SER A 411 -29.09 36.54 55.86
N THR A 412 -28.04 37.13 56.47
CA THR A 412 -27.50 36.93 57.84
C THR A 412 -26.57 35.75 58.20
N ASP A 413 -25.39 36.17 58.69
CA ASP A 413 -24.65 35.68 59.88
C ASP A 413 -23.85 34.35 59.84
N MET A 414 -22.64 34.23 60.42
CA MET A 414 -21.71 35.20 61.06
C MET A 414 -20.27 34.63 61.25
N ALA A 415 -19.27 35.52 61.40
CA ALA A 415 -17.91 35.37 62.04
C ALA A 415 -16.94 34.23 61.59
N ALA A 416 -15.68 34.42 61.11
CA ALA A 416 -14.49 35.15 61.61
C ALA A 416 -13.83 34.54 62.90
N PRO A 417 -12.49 34.67 63.20
CA PRO A 417 -11.36 35.22 62.40
C PRO A 417 -9.90 34.60 62.63
N GLN A 418 -8.87 35.15 61.94
CA GLN A 418 -7.37 35.22 62.19
C GLN A 418 -6.52 33.92 62.38
N GLY A 419 -5.20 33.87 62.08
CA GLY A 419 -4.23 34.79 61.43
C GLY A 419 -2.75 34.31 61.54
N GLU A 420 -1.81 34.93 60.79
CA GLU A 420 -0.31 35.04 60.94
C GLU A 420 0.58 33.75 61.07
N ASP A 421 1.91 33.68 60.81
CA ASP A 421 2.89 34.33 59.89
C ASP A 421 4.27 33.56 60.03
N LEU A 422 5.25 33.82 59.14
CA LEU A 422 6.73 33.56 59.23
C LEU A 422 7.36 32.14 59.05
N GLY A 423 8.40 32.05 58.18
CA GLY A 423 9.72 31.55 58.64
C GLY A 423 10.56 30.47 57.90
N ALA A 424 11.32 30.87 56.87
CA ALA A 424 12.80 30.72 56.76
C ALA A 424 13.62 29.38 56.61
N ILE A 425 14.33 29.27 55.45
CA ILE A 425 15.80 28.99 55.20
C ILE A 425 16.41 27.54 55.30
N VAL A 426 17.28 27.23 54.29
CA VAL A 426 18.52 26.38 54.23
C VAL A 426 18.50 25.14 53.30
N VAL A 427 19.52 25.04 52.42
CA VAL A 427 20.00 23.85 51.66
C VAL A 427 21.55 23.81 51.77
N PRO A 428 22.24 22.65 51.82
CA PRO A 428 23.33 22.41 50.83
C PRO A 428 23.76 20.93 50.52
N GLY A 429 24.36 20.72 49.33
CA GLY A 429 25.42 19.71 49.03
C GLY A 429 25.01 18.25 48.72
N GLU A 430 25.81 17.42 48.03
CA GLU A 430 27.08 17.59 47.28
C GLU A 430 27.29 16.42 46.26
N VAL A 431 28.40 16.42 45.50
CA VAL A 431 28.73 15.62 44.29
C VAL A 431 29.33 14.23 44.60
N VAL A 432 29.40 13.30 43.63
CA VAL A 432 30.60 12.50 43.21
C VAL A 432 30.31 11.62 41.96
N ASP A 433 31.34 11.38 41.15
CA ASP A 433 31.39 10.69 39.83
C ASP A 433 32.36 9.48 39.89
N VAL A 434 32.22 8.44 39.04
CA VAL A 434 33.29 7.63 38.35
C VAL A 434 32.87 6.26 37.74
N ASN A 435 32.78 6.21 36.41
CA ASN A 435 33.56 5.38 35.44
C ASN A 435 33.84 3.84 35.55
N ALA A 436 33.76 3.20 34.35
CA ALA A 436 34.59 2.09 33.79
C ALA A 436 34.33 0.57 34.04
N GLY A 437 33.76 -0.14 33.03
CA GLY A 437 34.55 -1.00 32.11
C GLY A 437 34.60 -2.56 32.24
N ILE A 438 34.53 -3.22 31.05
CA ILE A 438 35.16 -4.51 30.62
C ILE A 438 34.34 -5.84 30.62
N VAL A 439 33.96 -6.27 29.39
CA VAL A 439 34.09 -7.59 28.70
C VAL A 439 33.90 -8.93 29.46
N GLY A 440 33.04 -9.82 28.92
CA GLY A 440 33.13 -11.27 29.15
C GLY A 440 32.02 -12.14 28.52
N GLY A 441 32.37 -13.02 27.57
CA GLY A 441 31.48 -14.04 26.97
C GLY A 441 31.33 -15.33 27.81
N PRO A 442 30.55 -16.32 27.33
CA PRO A 442 29.67 -17.14 28.18
C PRO A 442 30.23 -18.50 28.66
N PRO A 443 29.48 -19.19 29.53
CA PRO A 443 29.16 -20.60 29.23
C PRO A 443 27.68 -20.97 29.46
N ALA A 444 27.23 -22.02 28.78
CA ALA A 444 25.86 -22.53 28.81
C ALA A 444 25.58 -23.47 30.00
N GLY A 445 24.29 -23.60 30.37
CA GLY A 445 23.76 -24.77 31.10
C GLY A 445 22.82 -24.44 32.27
N GLY A 446 21.51 -24.58 32.07
CA GLY A 446 20.52 -24.56 33.16
C GLY A 446 19.09 -24.31 32.70
N SER A 447 18.21 -25.28 32.93
CA SER A 447 16.76 -25.20 32.71
C SER A 447 16.06 -26.07 33.77
N PRO A 448 14.81 -25.78 34.18
CA PRO A 448 14.19 -24.47 34.38
C PRO A 448 13.60 -24.34 35.81
N THR A 449 13.53 -23.12 36.35
CA THR A 449 12.66 -22.78 37.49
C THR A 449 11.99 -21.44 37.22
N GLY A 450 10.65 -21.43 37.20
CA GLY A 450 9.88 -20.30 36.67
C GLY A 450 9.85 -19.05 37.55
N GLY A 451 9.50 -17.93 36.92
CA GLY A 451 9.27 -16.66 37.60
C GLY A 451 8.95 -15.55 36.60
N GLN A 452 7.72 -15.04 36.70
CA GLN A 452 7.23 -13.74 36.21
C GLN A 452 7.18 -13.54 34.68
N GLY A 453 5.98 -13.23 34.20
CA GLY A 453 5.76 -12.87 32.80
C GLY A 453 6.24 -11.45 32.53
N GLY A 454 7.11 -11.31 31.53
CA GLY A 454 7.19 -10.08 30.73
C GLY A 454 6.17 -10.18 29.60
N GLN A 455 5.40 -9.12 29.37
CA GLN A 455 4.70 -8.95 28.10
C GLN A 455 5.77 -8.71 27.04
N GLY A 456 6.08 -9.74 26.26
CA GLY A 456 6.89 -9.57 25.06
C GLY A 456 6.09 -8.81 24.02
N ALA A 457 6.71 -7.84 23.36
CA ALA A 457 6.19 -7.34 22.09
C ALA A 457 6.01 -8.54 21.15
N GLY A 458 4.79 -8.72 20.62
CA GLY A 458 4.50 -9.84 19.73
C GLY A 458 5.30 -9.67 18.45
N SER A 459 6.23 -10.58 18.17
CA SER A 459 6.85 -10.68 16.85
C SER A 459 5.77 -11.08 15.85
N SER A 460 5.30 -10.14 15.05
CA SER A 460 4.30 -10.34 14.00
C SER A 460 4.90 -11.03 12.77
N THR A 461 5.52 -12.19 12.97
CA THR A 461 5.94 -13.09 11.90
C THR A 461 4.73 -13.89 11.45
N CYS A 462 4.48 -13.93 10.14
CA CYS A 462 3.47 -14.82 9.57
C CYS A 462 3.71 -16.29 9.96
N PRO A 463 2.66 -17.13 9.97
CA PRO A 463 2.83 -18.58 10.01
C PRO A 463 3.75 -19.03 8.86
N GLU A 464 4.46 -20.15 9.01
CA GLU A 464 5.34 -20.68 7.94
C GLU A 464 4.57 -21.05 6.65
N MET A 465 3.23 -21.15 6.72
CA MET A 465 2.35 -21.35 5.58
C MET A 465 1.15 -20.39 5.64
N PRO A 466 0.79 -19.71 4.55
CA PRO A 466 -0.43 -18.90 4.50
C PRO A 466 -1.69 -19.74 4.55
N HIS A 467 -2.56 -19.44 5.53
CA HIS A 467 -3.81 -20.16 5.75
C HIS A 467 -4.86 -19.99 4.64
N TRP A 468 -4.71 -19.02 3.74
CA TRP A 468 -5.63 -18.83 2.62
C TRP A 468 -5.46 -19.87 1.50
N PHE A 469 -4.31 -20.55 1.43
CA PHE A 469 -4.12 -21.74 0.59
C PHE A 469 -4.54 -23.05 1.30
N ASP A 470 -5.10 -23.01 2.51
CA ASP A 470 -5.63 -24.20 3.17
C ASP A 470 -6.99 -24.62 2.60
N THR A 471 -7.04 -25.85 2.09
CA THR A 471 -8.29 -26.49 1.63
C THR A 471 -9.02 -27.22 2.75
N ASP A 472 -8.34 -27.47 3.86
CA ASP A 472 -8.79 -28.27 4.99
C ASP A 472 -8.99 -27.35 6.20
N PHE A 473 -10.21 -26.80 6.34
CA PHE A 473 -10.59 -25.87 7.40
C PHE A 473 -12.05 -26.11 7.81
N ASP A 474 -12.53 -25.45 8.87
CA ASP A 474 -13.94 -25.53 9.26
C ASP A 474 -14.83 -24.79 8.26
N GLU A 475 -15.63 -25.53 7.48
CA GLU A 475 -16.55 -24.98 6.47
C GLU A 475 -17.59 -23.99 7.07
N LEU A 476 -17.80 -23.98 8.39
CA LEU A 476 -18.60 -22.95 9.05
C LEU A 476 -18.06 -21.53 8.79
N LEU A 477 -16.74 -21.39 8.55
CA LEU A 477 -16.08 -20.13 8.19
C LEU A 477 -16.51 -19.58 6.81
N CYS A 478 -17.10 -20.42 5.94
CA CYS A 478 -17.71 -19.98 4.68
C CYS A 478 -19.17 -19.51 4.83
N SER A 479 -19.73 -19.55 6.04
CA SER A 479 -21.10 -19.12 6.29
C SER A 479 -21.16 -17.66 6.75
N SER A 480 -22.17 -16.92 6.29
CA SER A 480 -22.41 -15.51 6.65
C SER A 480 -22.70 -15.25 8.14
N GLY A 481 -22.66 -16.29 8.98
CA GLY A 481 -22.78 -16.21 10.44
C GLY A 481 -21.45 -16.37 11.19
N ALA A 482 -20.34 -16.66 10.52
CA ALA A 482 -19.01 -16.74 11.13
C ALA A 482 -18.46 -15.33 11.39
N THR A 483 -19.01 -14.64 12.40
CA THR A 483 -18.60 -13.28 12.75
C THR A 483 -17.13 -13.21 13.16
N LEU A 484 -16.32 -12.71 12.25
CA LEU A 484 -14.92 -12.36 12.45
C LEU A 484 -14.84 -10.86 12.21
N ASN A 485 -14.80 -10.10 13.30
CA ASN A 485 -14.76 -8.63 13.22
C ASN A 485 -13.49 -8.21 12.48
N GLY A 486 -13.64 -7.80 11.23
CA GLY A 486 -12.57 -7.18 10.47
C GLY A 486 -12.18 -5.83 11.07
N ILE A 487 -11.11 -5.23 10.53
CA ILE A 487 -10.73 -3.85 10.85
C ILE A 487 -11.71 -2.92 10.12
N GLY A 488 -12.91 -2.75 10.70
CA GLY A 488 -13.95 -1.84 10.19
C GLY A 488 -15.33 -2.48 10.02
N GLY A 489 -16.21 -2.29 11.02
CA GLY A 489 -17.66 -2.46 10.84
C GLY A 489 -18.19 -3.89 10.73
N ASN A 490 -19.29 -4.05 9.97
CA ASN A 490 -20.03 -5.31 9.80
C ASN A 490 -19.37 -6.30 8.84
N THR A 491 -18.23 -5.93 8.26
CA THR A 491 -17.53 -6.69 7.22
C THR A 491 -16.75 -7.86 7.83
N VAL A 492 -17.01 -9.06 7.33
CA VAL A 492 -16.39 -10.30 7.78
C VAL A 492 -15.36 -10.76 6.74
N THR A 493 -14.11 -11.01 7.13
CA THR A 493 -13.15 -11.70 6.23
C THR A 493 -13.50 -13.18 6.14
N ILE A 494 -13.38 -13.78 4.96
CA ILE A 494 -13.69 -15.19 4.68
C ILE A 494 -12.47 -15.88 4.03
N PRO A 495 -12.20 -17.18 4.28
CA PRO A 495 -11.12 -17.92 3.60
C PRO A 495 -11.22 -17.87 2.07
N PHE A 496 -10.09 -17.71 1.39
CA PHE A 496 -9.99 -17.77 -0.09
C PHE A 496 -10.59 -19.05 -0.67
N ALA A 497 -10.32 -20.18 -0.02
CA ALA A 497 -10.85 -21.49 -0.37
C ALA A 497 -12.35 -21.69 -0.02
N CYS A 498 -13.10 -20.65 0.35
CA CYS A 498 -14.56 -20.68 0.37
C CYS A 498 -15.17 -20.38 -1.00
N ASP A 499 -14.54 -19.51 -1.80
CA ASP A 499 -14.91 -19.24 -3.19
C ASP A 499 -14.63 -20.49 -4.06
N PRO A 500 -15.52 -20.88 -4.99
CA PRO A 500 -15.28 -22.02 -5.86
C PRO A 500 -13.99 -21.92 -6.69
N VAL A 501 -13.67 -20.75 -7.24
CA VAL A 501 -12.45 -20.54 -8.04
C VAL A 501 -11.22 -20.55 -7.15
N GLY A 502 -11.25 -19.83 -6.02
CA GLY A 502 -10.20 -19.84 -5.01
C GLY A 502 -9.92 -21.23 -4.44
N LYS A 503 -10.96 -22.06 -4.24
CA LYS A 503 -10.81 -23.46 -3.82
C LYS A 503 -10.11 -24.32 -4.86
N ILE A 504 -10.43 -24.22 -6.16
CA ILE A 504 -9.71 -24.98 -7.19
C ILE A 504 -8.30 -24.46 -7.43
N MET A 505 -8.06 -23.15 -7.32
CA MET A 505 -6.70 -22.58 -7.33
C MET A 505 -5.87 -23.11 -6.15
N ALA A 506 -6.46 -23.19 -4.95
CA ALA A 506 -5.80 -23.77 -3.79
C ALA A 506 -5.49 -25.27 -3.96
N LEU A 507 -6.45 -26.06 -4.47
CA LEU A 507 -6.24 -27.48 -4.77
C LEU A 507 -5.16 -27.71 -5.82
N ALA A 508 -5.15 -26.92 -6.90
CA ALA A 508 -4.20 -27.07 -8.00
C ALA A 508 -2.78 -26.62 -7.61
N TRP A 509 -2.66 -25.43 -7.04
CA TRP A 509 -1.41 -24.67 -7.02
C TRP A 509 -0.72 -24.55 -5.65
N LYS A 510 -1.32 -25.00 -4.54
CA LYS A 510 -0.71 -24.89 -3.18
C LYS A 510 0.74 -25.34 -3.12
N THR A 511 1.09 -26.46 -3.75
CA THR A 511 2.49 -26.96 -3.78
C THR A 511 3.40 -25.99 -4.52
N GLN A 512 3.00 -25.51 -5.70
CA GLN A 512 3.77 -24.57 -6.52
C GLN A 512 3.98 -23.24 -5.78
N PHE A 513 2.93 -22.75 -5.11
CA PHE A 513 3.00 -21.55 -4.28
C PHE A 513 4.00 -21.69 -3.12
N LEU A 514 3.96 -22.80 -2.37
CA LEU A 514 4.88 -23.03 -1.26
C LEU A 514 6.33 -23.22 -1.74
N GLU A 515 6.55 -23.78 -2.92
CA GLU A 515 7.87 -23.84 -3.57
C GLU A 515 8.38 -22.44 -3.93
N LEU A 516 7.53 -21.55 -4.45
CA LEU A 516 7.86 -20.15 -4.72
C LEU A 516 8.19 -19.36 -3.43
N VAL A 517 7.43 -19.55 -2.35
CA VAL A 517 7.73 -18.94 -1.04
C VAL A 517 9.08 -19.45 -0.51
N ALA A 518 9.33 -20.76 -0.57
CA ALA A 518 10.60 -21.34 -0.12
C ALA A 518 11.80 -20.87 -0.97
N GLN A 519 11.61 -20.62 -2.26
CA GLN A 519 12.63 -20.01 -3.11
C GLN A 519 12.87 -18.54 -2.71
N ALA A 520 11.82 -17.71 -2.72
CA ALA A 520 11.91 -16.27 -2.46
C ALA A 520 12.48 -15.92 -1.07
N THR A 521 12.30 -16.82 -0.09
CA THR A 521 12.84 -16.68 1.28
C THR A 521 14.19 -17.40 1.47
N GLY A 522 14.54 -18.36 0.62
CA GLY A 522 15.77 -19.16 0.70
C GLY A 522 16.93 -18.67 -0.16
N GLU A 523 16.69 -17.74 -1.08
CA GLU A 523 17.73 -17.02 -1.83
C GLU A 523 18.61 -16.17 -0.89
N GLU A 524 19.91 -16.01 -1.21
CA GLU A 524 20.83 -15.21 -0.38
C GLU A 524 20.38 -13.73 -0.21
N ASN A 525 19.48 -13.26 -1.09
CA ASN A 525 18.79 -11.99 -1.00
C ASN A 525 17.27 -12.23 -1.11
N PHE A 526 16.53 -12.03 -0.02
CA PHE A 526 15.06 -12.15 0.00
C PHE A 526 14.40 -11.34 -1.12
N LEU A 527 13.43 -11.97 -1.79
CA LEU A 527 12.71 -11.45 -2.97
C LEU A 527 13.59 -11.01 -4.16
N GLY A 528 14.87 -11.40 -4.21
CA GLY A 528 15.81 -11.02 -5.27
C GLY A 528 16.71 -9.82 -4.90
N GLY A 529 16.43 -9.14 -3.78
CA GLY A 529 17.19 -7.95 -3.41
C GLY A 529 16.45 -6.89 -2.60
N ILE A 530 15.34 -7.19 -1.92
CA ILE A 530 14.48 -6.16 -1.30
C ILE A 530 15.25 -5.22 -0.34
N ASN A 531 16.25 -5.74 0.39
CA ASN A 531 17.10 -4.97 1.29
C ASN A 531 18.05 -4.00 0.58
N THR A 532 18.33 -4.22 -0.71
CA THR A 532 19.10 -3.30 -1.55
C THR A 532 18.19 -2.19 -2.06
N HIS A 533 17.05 -2.55 -2.65
CA HIS A 533 16.03 -1.60 -3.09
C HIS A 533 15.59 -0.67 -1.95
N ALA A 534 15.34 -1.22 -0.75
CA ALA A 534 14.96 -0.42 0.41
C ALA A 534 16.06 0.53 0.91
N LYS A 535 17.35 0.18 0.75
CA LYS A 535 18.46 1.13 1.02
C LYS A 535 18.46 2.24 -0.01
N GLU A 536 18.35 1.88 -1.28
CA GLU A 536 18.46 2.82 -2.39
C GLU A 536 17.32 3.83 -2.34
N PHE A 537 16.06 3.40 -2.22
CA PHE A 537 14.89 4.27 -2.09
C PHE A 537 14.98 5.17 -0.83
N ALA A 538 15.32 4.61 0.34
CA ALA A 538 15.37 5.40 1.57
C ALA A 538 16.55 6.39 1.61
N ILE A 539 17.63 6.16 0.86
CA ILE A 539 18.69 7.15 0.64
C ILE A 539 18.23 8.22 -0.37
N GLN A 540 17.51 7.80 -1.42
CA GLN A 540 17.06 8.68 -2.50
C GLN A 540 16.10 9.79 -2.02
N GLU A 541 15.32 9.51 -0.98
CA GLU A 541 14.27 10.40 -0.47
C GLU A 541 14.59 11.14 0.83
N ALA A 542 15.69 10.79 1.51
CA ALA A 542 15.98 11.30 2.85
C ALA A 542 15.95 12.83 2.95
N ASP A 543 16.59 13.53 1.99
CA ASP A 543 16.64 15.00 1.92
C ASP A 543 15.24 15.61 1.67
N ASP A 544 14.40 14.93 0.89
CA ASP A 544 13.06 15.38 0.55
C ASP A 544 12.04 15.15 1.67
N VAL A 545 12.24 14.08 2.46
CA VAL A 545 11.51 13.81 3.70
C VAL A 545 11.90 14.81 4.78
N GLU A 546 13.20 15.09 4.97
CA GLU A 546 13.67 16.12 5.91
C GLU A 546 13.09 17.50 5.57
N ARG A 547 13.10 17.89 4.28
CA ARG A 547 12.46 19.12 3.82
C ARG A 547 10.96 19.18 4.11
N TYR A 548 10.22 18.09 3.88
CA TYR A 548 8.76 18.09 4.10
C TYR A 548 8.43 18.11 5.61
N ALA A 549 9.21 17.40 6.43
CA ALA A 549 9.12 17.46 7.89
C ALA A 549 9.43 18.86 8.45
N ASP A 550 10.43 19.56 7.90
CA ASP A 550 10.75 20.96 8.25
C ASP A 550 9.61 21.94 7.91
N GLN A 551 8.72 21.58 6.98
CA GLN A 551 7.51 22.34 6.65
C GLN A 551 6.31 21.98 7.57
N GLY A 552 6.48 21.04 8.50
CA GLY A 552 5.43 20.52 9.38
C GLY A 552 4.68 19.31 8.81
N GLY A 553 5.13 18.76 7.67
CA GLY A 553 4.62 17.51 7.13
C GLY A 553 5.04 16.29 7.95
N ILE A 554 4.40 15.16 7.68
CA ILE A 554 4.77 13.84 8.24
C ILE A 554 5.25 12.90 7.12
N PRO A 555 5.87 11.74 7.41
CA PRO A 555 6.48 11.36 8.68
C PRO A 555 7.56 12.36 9.12
N SER A 556 7.89 12.41 10.42
CA SER A 556 9.13 13.06 10.83
C SER A 556 10.34 12.25 10.32
N VAL A 557 11.52 12.86 10.24
CA VAL A 557 12.76 12.12 9.85
C VAL A 557 12.99 10.89 10.74
N SER A 558 12.66 10.97 12.04
CA SER A 558 12.73 9.83 12.95
C SER A 558 11.69 8.75 12.65
N ASP A 559 10.45 9.13 12.33
CA ASP A 559 9.39 8.16 12.04
C ASP A 559 9.62 7.47 10.69
N PHE A 560 10.20 8.18 9.71
CA PHE A 560 10.67 7.61 8.45
C PHE A 560 11.75 6.55 8.69
N GLN A 561 12.81 6.90 9.43
CA GLN A 561 13.90 5.97 9.73
C GLN A 561 13.43 4.73 10.49
N TRP A 562 12.49 4.88 11.44
CA TRP A 562 11.89 3.75 12.15
C TRP A 562 10.91 2.96 11.29
N GLY A 563 10.09 3.62 10.47
CA GLY A 563 9.16 2.97 9.54
C GLY A 563 9.89 2.08 8.54
N VAL A 564 11.01 2.54 7.97
CA VAL A 564 11.87 1.72 7.09
C VAL A 564 12.43 0.49 7.81
N VAL A 565 12.81 0.61 9.09
CA VAL A 565 13.25 -0.52 9.90
C VAL A 565 12.10 -1.49 10.18
N GLU A 566 10.92 -0.98 10.52
CA GLU A 566 9.74 -1.77 10.84
C GLU A 566 9.19 -2.52 9.61
N ALA A 567 9.09 -1.86 8.45
CA ALA A 567 8.66 -2.45 7.19
C ALA A 567 9.54 -3.64 6.79
N LEU A 568 10.87 -3.52 6.96
CA LEU A 568 11.79 -4.61 6.67
C LEU A 568 11.75 -5.74 7.71
N GLN A 569 11.51 -5.43 8.99
CA GLN A 569 11.22 -6.45 10.00
C GLN A 569 9.93 -7.22 9.72
N LYS A 570 8.87 -6.53 9.25
CA LYS A 570 7.61 -7.13 8.79
C LYS A 570 7.81 -8.04 7.59
N ALA A 571 8.64 -7.63 6.62
CA ALA A 571 9.06 -8.47 5.48
C ALA A 571 10.00 -9.63 5.88
N GLY A 572 10.35 -9.80 7.16
CA GLY A 572 11.18 -10.90 7.65
C GLY A 572 12.69 -10.74 7.35
N THR A 573 13.17 -9.52 7.11
CA THR A 573 14.56 -9.25 6.70
C THR A 573 15.40 -8.58 7.80
N GLU A 574 16.73 -8.56 7.63
CA GLU A 574 17.64 -7.90 8.58
C GLU A 574 17.42 -6.37 8.61
N SER A 575 17.08 -5.84 9.78
CA SER A 575 16.80 -4.41 9.98
C SER A 575 17.98 -3.48 9.73
N MET A 576 17.69 -2.34 9.11
CA MET A 576 18.68 -1.36 8.66
C MET A 576 19.19 -0.43 9.77
N TYR A 577 20.11 -0.91 10.60
CA TYR A 577 20.65 -0.15 11.73
C TYR A 577 21.51 1.10 11.38
N TRP A 578 21.79 1.37 10.09
CA TRP A 578 22.71 2.43 9.63
C TRP A 578 22.13 3.85 9.58
N PHE A 579 20.80 4.03 9.58
CA PHE A 579 20.18 5.38 9.54
C PHE A 579 20.58 6.29 10.69
N SER A 580 21.02 5.71 11.81
CA SER A 580 21.46 6.44 13.01
C SER A 580 22.82 7.18 12.89
N TYR A 581 23.53 7.10 11.76
CA TYR A 581 24.91 7.62 11.64
C TYR A 581 25.20 8.57 10.45
N THR A 582 24.32 8.73 9.46
CA THR A 582 24.64 9.46 8.21
C THR A 582 24.17 10.92 8.15
N ASN A 583 23.20 11.37 8.96
CA ASN A 583 22.76 12.78 8.97
C ASN A 583 23.74 13.72 9.69
N ASN A 584 24.96 13.25 10.01
CA ASN A 584 26.07 14.14 10.33
C ASN A 584 26.73 14.58 9.01
N ALA A 585 26.28 15.72 8.48
CA ALA A 585 26.77 16.32 7.24
C ALA A 585 28.31 16.37 7.18
N THR A 586 28.94 15.44 6.43
CA THR A 586 30.29 15.56 5.82
C THR A 586 30.77 14.35 5.00
N SER A 587 30.07 13.20 4.95
CA SER A 587 30.56 11.98 4.28
C SER A 587 29.72 11.50 3.08
N LEU A 588 29.47 12.38 2.12
CA LEU A 588 29.20 12.01 0.72
C LEU A 588 30.29 12.64 -0.15
N ALA A 589 31.35 11.86 -0.43
CA ALA A 589 32.53 12.25 -1.22
C ALA A 589 33.22 11.00 -1.81
#